data_AF-A0A6P0SN39-F1
#
_entry.id   AF-A0A6P0SN39-F1
#
_cell.length_a   1.000
_cell.length_b   1.000
_cell.length_c   1.000
_cell.angle_alpha   90.00
_cell.angle_beta   90.00
_cell.angle_gamma   90.00
#
_symmetry.space_group_name_H-M   'P 1'
#
loop_
_entity.id
_entity.type
_entity.pdbx_description
1 polymer ?
#
loop_
_entity_poly.entity_id
_entity_poly.type
_entity_poly.pdbx_seq_one_letter_code
_entity_poly.pdbx_strand_id
1 'polypeptide(L)'
;MTQTPVKVLSQDTLAAQVVACCEVRKYPLHTREGDINIIGIEGMNLDGTFNLDRRDKWNDLVGILSFNQTGEPHFDILCKATTEPGHYYTLINLLNPKGAARLDTGYHKQLWQVGRHNGYEALAQNSNTARLVRDKNRNFLRDDKITYEIGKGINLHTTKSKGWKGYVSPGSIGRWSAGCLVIYYPEQFLKLMSLVKDSRQYRENRSHSFDFILLWSRWLEDTNKPSQPTAQAISATPEDIEIMARTIWGEARGESYEGKVAVGWVIRNRASKSPKYNWSSKISQVCLQKFQFSCWNKNDSNLGKIKSVTTSDPTFKECLEIAKKVVAGELADVSKGADHYYANYIRRPYWAFGQTPVAKIGVHLFFRLV
;
A
#
# COMPACT_ATOMS: atom_id res chain seq x y z
N MET A 1 -0.39 34.07 29.09
CA MET A 1 0.31 33.26 28.07
C MET A 1 -0.76 32.59 27.22
N THR A 2 -1.17 33.24 26.15
CA THR A 2 -2.18 32.73 25.23
C THR A 2 -1.51 31.84 24.20
N GLN A 3 -1.89 30.56 24.16
CA GLN A 3 -1.46 29.64 23.11
C GLN A 3 -1.85 30.21 21.74
N THR A 4 -0.87 30.33 20.85
CA THR A 4 -1.09 30.67 19.45
C THR A 4 -1.94 29.57 18.81
N PRO A 5 -3.08 29.89 18.18
CA PRO A 5 -3.88 28.87 17.50
C PRO A 5 -3.08 28.31 16.33
N VAL A 6 -2.95 26.98 16.28
CA VAL A 6 -2.40 26.25 15.14
C VAL A 6 -3.28 26.60 13.93
N LYS A 7 -2.69 27.31 12.97
CA LYS A 7 -3.36 27.68 11.72
C LYS A 7 -3.74 26.39 11.02
N VAL A 8 -5.04 26.19 10.76
CA VAL A 8 -5.51 25.07 9.94
C VAL A 8 -4.87 25.23 8.57
N LEU A 9 -3.83 24.45 8.31
CA LEU A 9 -3.15 24.39 7.03
C LEU A 9 -4.16 23.91 6.00
N SER A 10 -4.23 24.58 4.84
CA SER A 10 -5.06 24.06 3.77
C SER A 10 -4.53 22.68 3.37
N GLN A 11 -5.42 21.69 3.28
CA GLN A 11 -5.06 20.28 3.00
C GLN A 11 -4.72 20.03 1.52
N ASP A 12 -4.38 21.09 0.78
CA ASP A 12 -4.15 21.07 -0.65
C ASP A 12 -2.77 20.51 -1.01
N THR A 13 -1.86 20.45 -0.04
CA THR A 13 -0.52 19.88 -0.24
C THR A 13 -0.39 18.51 0.41
N LEU A 14 0.42 17.64 -0.20
CA LEU A 14 0.75 16.33 0.36
C LEU A 14 1.37 16.44 1.76
N ALA A 15 2.20 17.47 2.01
CA ALA A 15 2.80 17.71 3.32
C ALA A 15 1.73 17.97 4.40
N ALA A 16 0.72 18.80 4.10
CA ALA A 16 -0.39 19.05 5.01
C ALA A 16 -1.23 17.78 5.27
N GLN A 17 -1.48 16.96 4.24
CA GLN A 17 -2.19 15.68 4.39
C GLN A 17 -1.42 14.70 5.29
N VAL A 18 -0.09 14.63 5.13
CA VAL A 18 0.78 13.81 5.99
C VAL A 18 0.73 14.28 7.44
N VAL A 19 0.79 15.60 7.69
CA VAL A 19 0.64 16.17 9.03
C VAL A 19 -0.72 15.79 9.65
N ALA A 20 -1.82 16.04 8.94
CA ALA A 20 -3.16 15.70 9.41
C ALA A 20 -3.30 14.19 9.71
N CYS A 21 -2.71 13.34 8.88
CA CYS A 21 -2.72 11.90 9.09
C CYS A 21 -1.95 11.49 10.36
N CYS A 22 -0.80 12.12 10.60
CA CYS A 22 -0.02 11.91 11.82
C CYS A 22 -0.78 12.39 13.06
N GLU A 23 -1.46 13.54 13.00
CA GLU A 23 -2.27 14.07 14.10
C GLU A 23 -3.42 13.11 14.48
N VAL A 24 -4.21 12.67 13.50
CA VAL A 24 -5.30 11.70 13.72
C VAL A 24 -4.79 10.41 14.37
N ARG A 25 -3.59 9.97 13.98
CA ARG A 25 -2.96 8.74 14.48
C ARG A 25 -2.09 8.94 15.72
N LYS A 26 -1.97 10.18 16.20
CA LYS A 26 -1.12 10.56 17.34
C LYS A 26 0.34 10.17 17.14
N TYR A 27 0.83 10.25 15.90
CA TYR A 27 2.25 10.07 15.58
C TYR A 27 2.97 11.40 15.81
N PRO A 28 4.02 11.43 16.64
CA PRO A 28 4.71 12.67 16.97
C PRO A 28 5.51 13.19 15.76
N LEU A 29 5.42 14.49 15.53
CA LEU A 29 6.22 15.22 14.55
C LEU A 29 7.07 16.27 15.26
N HIS A 30 8.32 16.40 14.83
CA HIS A 30 9.23 17.47 15.25
C HIS A 30 8.92 18.72 14.41
N THR A 31 8.41 19.77 15.04
CA THR A 31 7.91 20.98 14.37
C THR A 31 8.80 22.21 14.51
N ARG A 32 9.90 22.09 15.27
CA ARG A 32 10.84 23.19 15.46
C ARG A 32 11.67 23.40 14.19
N GLU A 33 11.89 24.65 13.83
CA GLU A 33 12.71 25.00 12.68
C GLU A 33 14.09 24.33 12.73
N GLY A 34 14.47 23.69 11.61
CA GLY A 34 15.70 22.92 11.47
C GLY A 34 15.63 21.49 11.99
N ASP A 35 14.56 21.10 12.70
CA ASP A 35 14.29 19.70 12.99
C ASP A 35 13.62 19.03 11.77
N ILE A 36 13.95 17.77 11.52
CA ILE A 36 13.43 16.99 10.39
C ILE A 36 12.58 15.80 10.84
N ASN A 37 11.69 15.33 9.96
CA ASN A 37 10.91 14.10 10.12
C ASN A 37 11.11 13.19 8.90
N ILE A 38 11.48 11.94 9.10
CA ILE A 38 11.66 10.98 8.00
C ILE A 38 10.35 10.24 7.80
N ILE A 39 9.76 10.40 6.61
CA ILE A 39 8.43 9.87 6.27
C ILE A 39 8.56 8.89 5.12
N GLY A 40 7.94 7.71 5.26
CA GLY A 40 7.66 6.80 4.17
C GLY A 40 6.18 6.81 3.85
N ILE A 41 5.83 6.70 2.57
CA ILE A 41 4.44 6.58 2.11
C ILE A 41 4.36 5.38 1.18
N GLU A 42 3.75 4.29 1.66
CA GLU A 42 3.55 3.06 0.90
C GLU A 42 2.36 3.22 -0.06
N GLY A 43 2.56 2.89 -1.34
CA GLY A 43 1.52 2.92 -2.36
C GLY A 43 1.18 4.32 -2.90
N MET A 44 2.17 5.17 -3.14
CA MET A 44 1.99 6.53 -3.68
C MET A 44 3.00 6.87 -4.80
N ASN A 45 2.53 7.56 -5.83
CA ASN A 45 3.35 8.10 -6.92
C ASN A 45 3.96 9.46 -6.53
N LEU A 46 5.06 9.85 -7.19
CA LEU A 46 5.77 11.11 -6.90
C LEU A 46 4.91 12.38 -7.07
N ASP A 47 3.87 12.33 -7.89
CA ASP A 47 2.91 13.43 -8.07
C ASP A 47 1.86 13.51 -6.95
N GLY A 48 1.97 12.66 -5.92
CA GLY A 48 1.03 12.58 -4.80
C GLY A 48 -0.20 11.72 -5.08
N THR A 49 -0.35 11.16 -6.29
CA THR A 49 -1.48 10.27 -6.59
C THR A 49 -1.26 8.88 -5.99
N PHE A 50 -2.33 8.26 -5.48
CA PHE A 50 -2.26 6.89 -4.98
C PHE A 50 -2.02 5.89 -6.11
N ASN A 51 -1.28 4.83 -5.81
CA ASN A 51 -1.19 3.67 -6.68
C ASN A 51 -1.74 2.42 -5.98
N LEU A 52 -1.59 1.28 -6.65
CA LEU A 52 -2.19 0.01 -6.23
C LEU A 52 -1.34 -0.81 -5.27
N ASP A 53 -0.20 -0.26 -4.86
CA ASP A 53 0.72 -0.93 -3.98
C ASP A 53 1.12 -2.33 -4.50
N ARG A 54 1.53 -2.39 -5.77
CA ARG A 54 1.84 -3.67 -6.43
C ARG A 54 3.14 -4.19 -5.86
N ARG A 55 3.12 -5.41 -5.31
CA ARG A 55 4.31 -6.12 -4.83
C ARG A 55 5.50 -6.05 -5.79
N ASP A 56 6.70 -5.96 -5.23
CA ASP A 56 7.96 -5.94 -5.97
C ASP A 56 8.05 -4.79 -6.99
N LYS A 57 7.57 -3.59 -6.63
CA LYS A 57 7.68 -2.38 -7.46
C LYS A 57 8.31 -1.22 -6.70
N TRP A 58 8.72 -0.21 -7.46
CA TRP A 58 9.23 1.05 -6.95
C TRP A 58 8.09 2.07 -6.93
N ASN A 59 7.15 1.86 -6.02
CA ASN A 59 5.82 2.48 -5.99
C ASN A 59 5.50 3.10 -4.63
N ASP A 60 6.53 3.34 -3.83
CA ASP A 60 6.45 4.03 -2.55
C ASP A 60 7.27 5.30 -2.60
N LEU A 61 7.10 6.13 -1.58
CA LEU A 61 7.88 7.34 -1.38
C LEU A 61 8.62 7.29 -0.05
N VAL A 62 9.80 7.90 -0.01
CA VAL A 62 10.50 8.26 1.22
C VAL A 62 10.95 9.71 1.10
N GLY A 63 10.74 10.51 2.14
CA GLY A 63 11.05 11.93 2.13
C GLY A 63 11.40 12.50 3.51
N ILE A 64 11.84 13.76 3.50
CA ILE A 64 12.05 14.56 4.70
C ILE A 64 11.00 15.65 4.75
N LEU A 65 10.17 15.61 5.80
CA LEU A 65 9.17 16.60 6.12
C LEU A 65 9.71 17.55 7.20
N SER A 66 9.64 18.85 6.93
CA SER A 66 10.11 19.92 7.81
C SER A 66 9.06 21.02 7.92
N PHE A 67 9.22 21.90 8.91
CA PHE A 67 8.35 23.03 9.16
C PHE A 67 9.15 24.33 9.01
N ASN A 68 8.60 25.29 8.27
CA ASN A 68 9.22 26.62 8.15
C ASN A 68 8.98 27.46 9.43
N GLN A 69 9.49 28.70 9.44
CA GLN A 69 9.35 29.62 10.59
C GLN A 69 7.90 29.94 10.98
N THR A 70 6.96 29.85 10.03
CA THR A 70 5.53 30.08 10.27
C THR A 70 4.78 28.81 10.69
N GLY A 71 5.48 27.67 10.78
CA GLY A 71 4.90 26.37 11.12
C GLY A 71 4.21 25.67 9.94
N GLU A 72 4.48 26.09 8.70
CA GLU A 72 3.94 25.43 7.51
C GLU A 72 4.81 24.24 7.09
N PRO A 73 4.21 23.04 6.94
CA PRO A 73 4.94 21.84 6.58
C PRO A 73 5.23 21.81 5.08
N HIS A 74 6.40 21.28 4.74
CA HIS A 74 6.82 21.02 3.37
C HIS A 74 7.78 19.84 3.32
N PHE A 75 7.87 19.19 2.16
CA PHE A 75 8.91 18.20 1.92
C PHE A 75 10.17 18.88 1.39
N ASP A 76 11.27 18.82 2.14
CA ASP A 76 12.60 19.25 1.66
C ASP A 76 13.10 18.35 0.54
N ILE A 77 12.69 17.08 0.58
CA ILE A 77 12.88 16.10 -0.48
C ILE A 77 11.81 15.02 -0.39
N LEU A 78 11.36 14.53 -1.55
CA LEU A 78 10.49 13.38 -1.68
C LEU A 78 10.99 12.50 -2.83
N CYS A 79 11.31 11.25 -2.51
CA CYS A 79 12.03 10.34 -3.41
C CYS A 79 11.17 9.15 -3.79
N LYS A 80 11.34 8.68 -5.04
CA LYS A 80 10.84 7.37 -5.46
C LYS A 80 11.60 6.29 -4.71
N ALA A 81 10.88 5.38 -4.06
CA ALA A 81 11.47 4.39 -3.18
C ALA A 81 10.69 3.07 -3.19
N THR A 82 11.15 2.14 -2.35
CA THR A 82 10.34 1.06 -1.81
C THR A 82 10.50 0.99 -0.29
N THR A 83 9.42 0.59 0.36
CA THR A 83 9.33 0.28 1.79
C THR A 83 9.12 -1.22 2.04
N GLU A 84 9.17 -2.01 0.97
CA GLU A 84 8.86 -3.43 0.93
C GLU A 84 10.09 -4.27 0.54
N PRO A 85 10.12 -5.56 0.93
CA PRO A 85 11.09 -6.51 0.40
C PRO A 85 10.80 -6.83 -1.08
N GLY A 86 11.87 -7.05 -1.84
CA GLY A 86 11.75 -7.47 -3.24
C GLY A 86 11.36 -8.93 -3.41
N HIS A 87 10.99 -9.28 -4.65
CA HIS A 87 10.60 -10.63 -5.05
C HIS A 87 11.64 -11.68 -4.64
N TYR A 88 12.93 -11.37 -4.79
CA TYR A 88 14.00 -12.33 -4.49
C TYR A 88 13.99 -12.73 -3.02
N TYR A 89 13.89 -11.78 -2.08
CA TYR A 89 13.96 -12.09 -0.65
C TYR A 89 12.63 -12.59 -0.08
N THR A 90 11.54 -12.42 -0.81
CA THR A 90 10.23 -12.93 -0.42
C THR A 90 10.01 -14.36 -0.94
N LEU A 91 10.35 -14.64 -2.20
CA LEU A 91 10.00 -15.91 -2.85
C LEU A 91 11.18 -16.85 -3.10
N ILE A 92 12.38 -16.34 -3.33
CA ILE A 92 13.53 -17.13 -3.79
C ILE A 92 14.49 -17.45 -2.63
N ASN A 93 15.01 -16.42 -1.97
CA ASN A 93 16.04 -16.53 -0.94
C ASN A 93 15.58 -15.89 0.37
N LEU A 94 14.90 -16.69 1.18
CA LEU A 94 14.40 -16.25 2.47
C LEU A 94 15.55 -16.18 3.50
N LEU A 95 15.96 -14.98 3.87
CA LEU A 95 17.09 -14.79 4.81
C LEU A 95 16.77 -15.15 6.26
N ASN A 96 15.48 -15.26 6.61
CA ASN A 96 15.04 -15.59 7.95
C ASN A 96 13.91 -16.63 7.85
N PRO A 97 13.98 -17.77 8.58
CA PRO A 97 12.96 -18.81 8.51
C PRO A 97 11.55 -18.33 8.93
N LYS A 98 11.45 -17.20 9.63
CA LYS A 98 10.18 -16.58 9.99
C LYS A 98 9.52 -15.80 8.86
N GLY A 99 10.22 -15.48 7.77
CA GLY A 99 9.67 -14.68 6.67
C GLY A 99 10.53 -13.50 6.26
N ALA A 100 10.19 -12.89 5.11
CA ALA A 100 10.81 -11.64 4.67
C ALA A 100 10.47 -10.53 5.67
N ALA A 101 11.43 -9.65 5.96
CA ALA A 101 11.16 -8.51 6.84
C ALA A 101 10.32 -7.47 6.10
N ARG A 102 9.25 -7.02 6.74
CA ARG A 102 8.48 -5.84 6.35
C ARG A 102 8.43 -4.91 7.55
N LEU A 103 8.92 -3.68 7.39
CA LEU A 103 8.76 -2.69 8.44
C LEU A 103 7.27 -2.41 8.62
N ASP A 104 6.76 -2.53 9.84
CA ASP A 104 5.33 -2.33 10.11
C ASP A 104 4.90 -0.89 9.78
N THR A 105 3.64 -0.67 9.38
CA THR A 105 3.15 0.70 9.15
C THR A 105 2.95 1.42 10.48
N GLY A 106 3.22 2.72 10.53
CA GLY A 106 3.08 3.58 11.71
C GLY A 106 4.40 4.19 12.20
N TYR A 107 4.42 4.59 13.47
CA TYR A 107 5.55 5.27 14.09
C TYR A 107 6.62 4.30 14.62
N HIS A 108 7.86 4.55 14.21
CA HIS A 108 9.08 3.86 14.65
C HIS A 108 9.98 4.85 15.38
N LYS A 109 10.00 4.74 16.71
CA LYS A 109 10.84 5.58 17.55
C LYS A 109 12.31 5.18 17.41
N GLN A 110 13.16 6.17 17.15
CA GLN A 110 14.62 6.04 17.12
C GLN A 110 15.09 4.87 16.24
N LEU A 111 14.54 4.75 15.02
CA LEU A 111 14.82 3.62 14.15
C LEU A 111 16.26 3.64 13.61
N TRP A 112 16.80 4.81 13.26
CA TRP A 112 18.05 4.92 12.53
C TRP A 112 19.03 5.94 13.08
N GLN A 113 20.32 5.68 12.93
CA GLN A 113 21.39 6.66 13.08
C GLN A 113 22.15 6.82 11.77
N VAL A 114 22.88 7.92 11.60
CA VAL A 114 23.89 8.00 10.53
C VAL A 114 24.94 6.92 10.78
N GLY A 115 25.06 6.00 9.84
CA GLY A 115 25.92 4.83 9.94
C GLY A 115 26.35 4.36 8.55
N ARG A 116 26.49 3.05 8.35
CA ARG A 116 26.91 2.50 7.05
C ARG A 116 26.04 1.33 6.60
N HIS A 117 25.85 1.24 5.30
CA HIS A 117 25.26 0.08 4.65
C HIS A 117 26.22 -0.40 3.56
N ASN A 118 26.75 -1.62 3.66
CA ASN A 118 27.61 -2.22 2.62
C ASN A 118 28.72 -1.29 2.09
N GLY A 119 29.43 -0.61 2.99
CA GLY A 119 30.60 0.20 2.67
C GLY A 119 30.37 1.69 2.39
N TYR A 120 29.14 2.19 2.39
CA TYR A 120 28.84 3.63 2.23
C TYR A 120 27.93 4.16 3.34
N GLU A 121 27.89 5.48 3.49
CA GLU A 121 27.06 6.16 4.51
C GLU A 121 25.57 5.93 4.24
N ALA A 122 24.82 5.62 5.29
CA ALA A 122 23.38 5.41 5.22
C ALA A 122 22.71 5.66 6.57
N LEU A 123 21.39 5.65 6.61
CA LEU A 123 20.65 5.57 7.86
C LEU A 123 20.54 4.11 8.28
N ALA A 124 21.25 3.77 9.34
CA ALA A 124 21.46 2.39 9.78
C ALA A 124 20.69 2.09 11.06
N GLN A 125 20.12 0.89 11.14
CA GLN A 125 19.40 0.43 12.32
C GLN A 125 20.33 0.24 13.53
N ASN A 126 21.59 -0.17 13.32
CA ASN A 126 22.58 -0.44 14.37
C ASN A 126 21.95 -1.12 15.62
N SER A 127 22.04 -0.51 16.80
CA SER A 127 21.49 -1.05 18.07
C SER A 127 20.02 -0.72 18.32
N ASN A 128 19.34 -0.05 17.39
CA ASN A 128 17.95 0.35 17.55
C ASN A 128 16.98 -0.79 17.21
N THR A 129 15.76 -0.69 17.73
CA THR A 129 14.70 -1.69 17.51
C THR A 129 13.86 -1.34 16.29
N ALA A 130 13.72 -2.28 15.36
CA ALA A 130 12.78 -2.19 14.25
C ALA A 130 11.50 -2.96 14.60
N ARG A 131 10.33 -2.34 14.38
CA ARG A 131 9.02 -3.01 14.48
C ARG A 131 8.68 -3.63 13.13
N LEU A 132 8.65 -4.95 13.05
CA LEU A 132 8.54 -5.70 11.80
C LEU A 132 7.33 -6.63 11.81
N VAL A 133 6.74 -6.85 10.63
CA VAL A 133 5.96 -8.05 10.34
C VAL A 133 6.81 -8.97 9.46
N ARG A 134 6.78 -10.27 9.76
CA ARG A 134 7.53 -11.29 9.01
C ARG A 134 6.60 -12.01 8.06
N ASP A 135 6.79 -11.79 6.75
CA ASP A 135 6.00 -12.42 5.70
C ASP A 135 6.42 -13.88 5.52
N LYS A 136 5.88 -14.76 6.38
CA LYS A 136 6.17 -16.20 6.37
C LYS A 136 5.47 -16.92 5.22
N ASN A 137 4.24 -16.51 4.91
CA ASN A 137 3.37 -17.10 3.89
C ASN A 137 3.73 -16.62 2.45
N ARG A 138 4.69 -15.69 2.34
CA ARG A 138 5.24 -15.12 1.11
C ARG A 138 4.16 -14.47 0.27
N ASN A 139 3.19 -13.80 0.90
CA ASN A 139 2.08 -13.13 0.22
C ASN A 139 2.31 -11.63 0.00
N PHE A 140 3.46 -11.11 0.42
CA PHE A 140 3.84 -9.71 0.33
C PHE A 140 2.99 -8.80 1.21
N LEU A 141 2.37 -9.31 2.28
CA LEU A 141 1.56 -8.52 3.19
C LEU A 141 2.16 -8.41 4.59
N ARG A 142 1.59 -7.49 5.37
CA ARG A 142 1.79 -7.35 6.81
C ARG A 142 0.63 -8.02 7.57
N ASP A 143 0.32 -9.27 7.23
CA ASP A 143 -0.81 -10.03 7.81
C ASP A 143 -0.40 -11.09 8.84
N ASP A 144 0.83 -10.98 9.37
CA ASP A 144 1.35 -11.79 10.46
C ASP A 144 1.63 -10.90 11.68
N LYS A 145 2.05 -11.52 12.79
CA LYS A 145 2.34 -10.84 14.05
C LYS A 145 3.47 -9.83 13.92
N ILE A 146 3.30 -8.74 14.66
CA ILE A 146 4.36 -7.76 14.90
C ILE A 146 5.45 -8.37 15.77
N THR A 147 6.69 -8.06 15.42
CA THR A 147 7.92 -8.45 16.10
C THR A 147 8.80 -7.20 16.29
N TYR A 148 9.65 -7.22 17.31
CA TYR A 148 10.59 -6.15 17.61
C TYR A 148 12.00 -6.71 17.54
N GLU A 149 12.79 -6.24 16.57
CA GLU A 149 14.07 -6.84 16.24
C GLU A 149 15.20 -5.80 16.28
N ILE A 150 16.30 -6.13 16.97
CA ILE A 150 17.48 -5.26 17.13
C ILE A 150 18.60 -5.73 16.22
N GLY A 151 19.35 -4.79 15.62
CA GLY A 151 20.62 -5.11 14.92
C GLY A 151 20.49 -5.99 13.69
N LYS A 152 19.35 -5.94 12.98
CA LYS A 152 19.10 -6.79 11.80
C LYS A 152 19.39 -6.09 10.47
N GLY A 153 19.84 -4.84 10.51
CA GLY A 153 20.24 -4.10 9.31
C GLY A 153 19.06 -3.68 8.45
N ILE A 154 17.89 -3.39 9.06
CA ILE A 154 16.77 -2.72 8.40
C ILE A 154 17.15 -1.26 8.19
N ASN A 155 17.89 -0.96 7.13
CA ASN A 155 18.48 0.36 6.90
C ASN A 155 17.65 1.15 5.88
N LEU A 156 17.77 2.48 5.86
CA LEU A 156 17.40 3.29 4.70
C LEU A 156 18.66 3.54 3.86
N HIS A 157 18.64 3.05 2.63
CA HIS A 157 19.76 3.14 1.71
C HIS A 157 19.29 3.40 0.27
N THR A 158 20.18 3.27 -0.71
CA THR A 158 19.82 3.49 -2.12
C THR A 158 20.23 2.33 -3.01
N THR A 159 19.74 2.33 -4.26
CA THR A 159 20.34 1.54 -5.32
C THR A 159 21.76 2.05 -5.55
N LYS A 160 22.75 1.16 -5.69
CA LYS A 160 24.17 1.55 -5.79
C LYS A 160 24.55 1.82 -7.25
N SER A 161 25.54 2.69 -7.44
CA SER A 161 26.39 2.69 -8.65
C SER A 161 27.74 1.98 -8.44
N LYS A 162 28.19 1.73 -7.19
CA LYS A 162 29.44 1.01 -6.87
C LYS A 162 29.29 0.01 -5.70
N GLY A 163 29.87 -1.18 -5.84
CA GLY A 163 30.00 -2.18 -4.76
C GLY A 163 28.85 -3.19 -4.63
N TRP A 164 27.93 -3.26 -5.58
CA TRP A 164 27.06 -4.42 -5.80
C TRP A 164 26.98 -4.65 -7.31
N LYS A 165 27.33 -5.85 -7.76
CA LYS A 165 27.25 -6.24 -9.18
C LYS A 165 25.81 -6.64 -9.48
N GLY A 166 24.95 -5.69 -9.83
CA GLY A 166 23.60 -6.00 -10.25
C GLY A 166 22.90 -4.82 -10.90
N TYR A 167 22.14 -5.11 -11.96
CA TYR A 167 21.36 -4.14 -12.70
C TYR A 167 20.10 -3.75 -11.91
N VAL A 168 19.85 -2.45 -11.77
CA VAL A 168 18.59 -1.95 -11.21
C VAL A 168 17.51 -2.08 -12.27
N SER A 169 16.49 -2.90 -12.01
CA SER A 169 15.32 -2.94 -12.87
C SER A 169 14.34 -1.82 -12.48
N PRO A 170 13.92 -0.96 -13.42
CA PRO A 170 12.87 0.03 -13.16
C PRO A 170 11.52 -0.60 -12.78
N GLY A 171 11.32 -1.87 -13.14
CA GLY A 171 10.08 -2.60 -12.93
C GLY A 171 10.14 -3.65 -11.82
N SER A 172 11.23 -3.77 -11.05
CA SER A 172 11.34 -4.77 -9.98
C SER A 172 12.33 -4.33 -8.90
N ILE A 173 11.94 -4.47 -7.63
CA ILE A 173 12.87 -4.30 -6.50
C ILE A 173 13.90 -5.42 -6.54
N GLY A 174 13.46 -6.66 -6.82
CA GLY A 174 14.32 -7.82 -6.98
C GLY A 174 15.15 -8.08 -5.72
N ARG A 175 16.46 -7.80 -5.80
CA ARG A 175 17.46 -8.05 -4.74
C ARG A 175 17.85 -6.80 -3.96
N TRP A 176 17.20 -5.67 -4.18
CA TRP A 176 17.60 -4.41 -3.56
C TRP A 176 17.12 -4.27 -2.12
N SER A 177 16.02 -4.93 -1.73
CA SER A 177 15.51 -4.88 -0.35
C SER A 177 15.16 -6.26 0.18
N ALA A 178 15.81 -6.65 1.29
CA ALA A 178 15.39 -7.77 2.13
C ALA A 178 14.48 -7.34 3.31
N GLY A 179 13.96 -6.10 3.25
CA GLY A 179 13.24 -5.41 4.32
C GLY A 179 13.79 -4.02 4.66
N CYS A 180 14.88 -3.60 4.03
CA CYS A 180 15.36 -2.22 4.04
C CYS A 180 14.39 -1.28 3.31
N LEU A 181 14.50 0.02 3.60
CA LEU A 181 13.95 1.04 2.73
C LEU A 181 15.01 1.41 1.69
N VAL A 182 14.60 1.54 0.43
CA VAL A 182 15.53 1.78 -0.67
C VAL A 182 15.04 2.91 -1.54
N ILE A 183 15.77 4.02 -1.55
CA ILE A 183 15.56 5.12 -2.49
C ILE A 183 16.14 4.73 -3.85
N TYR A 184 15.32 4.86 -4.89
CA TYR A 184 15.64 4.38 -6.23
C TYR A 184 16.84 5.11 -6.85
N TYR A 185 16.91 6.43 -6.70
CA TYR A 185 17.93 7.28 -7.32
C TYR A 185 19.07 7.63 -6.35
N PRO A 186 20.33 7.24 -6.62
CA PRO A 186 21.47 7.51 -5.74
C PRO A 186 21.68 8.98 -5.40
N GLU A 187 21.47 9.87 -6.37
CA GLU A 187 21.62 11.32 -6.22
C GLU A 187 20.60 11.92 -5.25
N GLN A 188 19.35 11.43 -5.28
CA GLN A 188 18.31 11.85 -4.34
C GLN A 188 18.63 11.37 -2.92
N PHE A 189 19.17 10.15 -2.81
CA PHE A 189 19.62 9.63 -1.52
C PHE A 189 20.78 10.44 -0.93
N LEU A 190 21.75 10.85 -1.74
CA LEU A 190 22.85 11.71 -1.27
C LEU A 190 22.32 13.07 -0.78
N LYS A 191 21.33 13.64 -1.47
CA LYS A 191 20.67 14.88 -1.01
C LYS A 191 19.92 14.66 0.31
N LEU A 192 19.21 13.54 0.46
CA LEU A 192 18.56 13.16 1.72
C LEU A 192 19.58 13.06 2.86
N MET A 193 20.70 12.37 2.65
CA MET A 193 21.77 12.25 3.67
C MET A 193 22.40 13.60 4.02
N SER A 194 22.50 14.54 3.07
CA SER A 194 22.90 15.92 3.36
C SER A 194 21.91 16.59 4.31
N LEU A 195 20.62 16.56 3.99
CA LEU A 195 19.56 17.15 4.83
C LEU A 195 19.53 16.54 6.24
N VAL A 196 19.72 15.23 6.36
CA VAL A 196 19.89 14.54 7.67
C VAL A 196 21.04 15.15 8.47
N LYS A 197 22.19 15.40 7.84
CA LYS A 197 23.38 15.93 8.52
C LYS A 197 23.31 17.43 8.80
N ASP A 198 22.51 18.16 8.02
CA ASP A 198 22.25 19.58 8.21
C ASP A 198 21.17 19.84 9.27
N SER A 199 20.34 18.83 9.58
CA SER A 199 19.32 18.89 10.63
C SER A 199 19.90 19.30 11.98
N ARG A 200 19.11 20.06 12.73
CA ARG A 200 19.47 20.48 14.07
C ARG A 200 19.68 19.27 14.99
N GLN A 201 18.83 18.24 14.91
CA GLN A 201 18.97 17.04 15.74
C GLN A 201 20.34 16.37 15.58
N TYR A 202 20.86 16.27 14.35
CA TYR A 202 22.19 15.69 14.11
C TYR A 202 23.35 16.61 14.49
N ARG A 203 23.22 17.92 14.22
CA ARG A 203 24.27 18.89 14.56
C ARG A 203 24.47 19.00 16.07
N GLU A 204 23.39 18.92 16.84
CA GLU A 204 23.42 18.92 18.31
C GLU A 204 23.91 17.57 18.86
N ASN A 205 23.58 16.45 18.20
CA ASN A 205 24.05 15.12 18.59
C ASN A 205 24.36 14.26 17.36
N ARG A 206 25.65 14.05 17.07
CA ARG A 206 26.11 13.22 15.94
C ARG A 206 25.73 11.74 16.04
N SER A 207 25.30 11.30 17.23
CA SER A 207 24.77 9.95 17.47
C SER A 207 23.24 9.95 17.61
N HIS A 208 22.54 11.01 17.17
CA HIS A 208 21.09 11.09 17.23
C HIS A 208 20.44 9.93 16.45
N SER A 209 19.51 9.24 17.12
CA SER A 209 18.63 8.26 16.49
C SER A 209 17.36 8.94 16.02
N PHE A 210 17.14 8.96 14.71
CA PHE A 210 15.97 9.52 14.05
C PHE A 210 14.78 8.59 14.17
N ASP A 211 13.62 9.21 14.39
CA ASP A 211 12.33 8.57 14.24
C ASP A 211 11.99 8.37 12.76
N PHE A 212 11.13 7.39 12.48
CA PHE A 212 10.59 7.15 11.15
C PHE A 212 9.08 6.91 11.23
N ILE A 213 8.33 7.48 10.30
CA ILE A 213 6.88 7.24 10.18
C ILE A 213 6.60 6.61 8.82
N LEU A 214 6.08 5.39 8.83
CA LEU A 214 5.60 4.71 7.62
C LEU A 214 4.09 4.85 7.52
N LEU A 215 3.62 5.67 6.59
CA LEU A 215 2.20 5.83 6.32
C LEU A 215 1.80 4.91 5.18
N TRP A 216 0.64 4.28 5.31
CA TRP A 216 -0.02 3.70 4.16
C TRP A 216 -0.80 4.81 3.45
N SER A 217 -0.62 4.95 2.13
CA SER A 217 -1.08 6.14 1.40
C SER A 217 -2.57 6.43 1.55
N ARG A 218 -3.41 5.40 1.69
CA ARG A 218 -4.86 5.58 1.88
C ARG A 218 -5.25 6.22 3.20
N TRP A 219 -4.38 6.19 4.20
CA TRP A 219 -4.59 6.96 5.43
C TRP A 219 -4.65 8.48 5.19
N LEU A 220 -4.13 8.95 4.05
CA LEU A 220 -4.20 10.35 3.61
C LEU A 220 -5.54 10.68 2.91
N GLU A 221 -6.35 9.69 2.53
CA GLU A 221 -7.70 9.94 1.99
C GLU A 221 -8.69 10.37 3.08
N ASP A 222 -8.52 9.84 4.29
CA ASP A 222 -9.44 10.03 5.41
C ASP A 222 -9.35 11.45 6.01
N THR A 223 -8.31 12.22 5.69
CA THR A 223 -8.08 13.53 6.30
C THR A 223 -8.88 14.65 5.63
N ASN A 224 -9.31 14.47 4.36
CA ASN A 224 -9.89 15.55 3.54
C ASN A 224 -11.40 15.40 3.28
N LYS A 225 -12.07 14.40 3.87
CA LYS A 225 -13.52 14.22 3.74
C LYS A 225 -14.23 14.61 5.03
N PRO A 226 -15.25 15.50 5.02
CA PRO A 226 -16.21 15.55 6.11
C PRO A 226 -16.79 14.14 6.23
N SER A 227 -16.67 13.55 7.42
CA SER A 227 -17.07 12.18 7.79
C SER A 227 -18.19 11.60 6.92
N GLN A 228 -17.82 11.10 5.75
CA GLN A 228 -18.55 10.07 5.05
C GLN A 228 -18.05 8.78 5.70
N PRO A 229 -18.93 7.86 6.12
CA PRO A 229 -18.49 6.66 6.79
C PRO A 229 -17.43 6.00 5.92
N THR A 230 -16.23 5.81 6.47
CA THR A 230 -15.31 4.79 5.97
C THR A 230 -16.19 3.58 5.72
N ALA A 231 -16.20 3.05 4.49
CA ALA A 231 -16.89 1.79 4.25
C ALA A 231 -16.26 0.82 5.24
N GLN A 232 -16.98 0.55 6.34
CA GLN A 232 -16.45 -0.23 7.46
C GLN A 232 -15.92 -1.54 6.88
N ALA A 233 -14.86 -2.08 7.48
CA ALA A 233 -14.45 -3.44 7.17
C ALA A 233 -15.71 -4.31 7.23
N ILE A 234 -16.10 -4.90 6.10
CA ILE A 234 -17.26 -5.79 6.10
C ILE A 234 -16.77 -7.03 6.82
N SER A 235 -17.40 -7.40 7.92
CA SER A 235 -17.08 -8.64 8.62
C SER A 235 -17.21 -9.80 7.62
N ALA A 236 -16.09 -10.45 7.31
CA ALA A 236 -15.99 -11.51 6.34
C ALA A 236 -15.24 -12.70 6.93
N THR A 237 -15.78 -13.88 6.72
CA THR A 237 -15.14 -15.13 7.12
C THR A 237 -14.01 -15.50 6.14
N PRO A 238 -13.08 -16.40 6.52
CA PRO A 238 -12.12 -16.96 5.57
C PRO A 238 -12.78 -17.58 4.33
N GLU A 239 -13.98 -18.16 4.49
CA GLU A 239 -14.79 -18.69 3.40
C GLU A 239 -15.30 -17.57 2.46
N ASP A 240 -15.78 -16.45 3.00
CA ASP A 240 -16.16 -15.27 2.20
C ASP A 240 -15.00 -14.78 1.34
N ILE A 241 -13.80 -14.67 1.93
CA ILE A 241 -12.59 -14.23 1.25
C ILE A 241 -12.20 -15.22 0.13
N GLU A 242 -12.23 -16.52 0.40
CA GLU A 242 -11.89 -17.53 -0.60
C GLU A 242 -12.89 -17.56 -1.76
N ILE A 243 -14.19 -17.51 -1.48
CA ILE A 243 -15.24 -17.46 -2.50
C ILE A 243 -15.12 -16.19 -3.34
N MET A 244 -14.82 -15.04 -2.72
CA MET A 244 -14.57 -13.80 -3.43
C MET A 244 -13.33 -13.92 -4.33
N ALA A 245 -12.24 -14.50 -3.84
CA ALA A 245 -11.03 -14.73 -4.63
C ALA A 245 -11.28 -15.63 -5.84
N ARG A 246 -12.04 -16.72 -5.66
CA ARG A 246 -12.45 -17.64 -6.74
C ARG A 246 -13.32 -16.92 -7.77
N THR A 247 -14.22 -16.05 -7.33
CA THR A 247 -15.02 -15.19 -8.21
C THR A 247 -14.15 -14.23 -9.00
N ILE A 248 -13.24 -13.48 -8.35
CA ILE A 248 -12.33 -12.56 -9.03
C ILE A 248 -11.46 -13.30 -10.05
N TRP A 249 -10.94 -14.49 -9.70
CA TRP A 249 -10.17 -15.31 -10.64
C TRP A 249 -11.02 -15.82 -11.80
N GLY A 250 -12.27 -16.23 -11.53
CA GLY A 250 -13.21 -16.67 -12.56
C GLY A 250 -13.51 -15.58 -13.59
N GLU A 251 -13.73 -14.36 -13.12
CA GLU A 251 -14.19 -13.23 -13.94
C GLU A 251 -13.02 -12.42 -14.53
N ALA A 252 -11.85 -12.40 -13.89
CA ALA A 252 -10.79 -11.45 -14.19
C ALA A 252 -9.36 -12.02 -14.14
N ARG A 253 -9.14 -13.35 -14.14
CA ARG A 253 -7.77 -13.92 -14.13
C ARG A 253 -6.87 -13.42 -15.27
N GLY A 254 -7.44 -13.14 -16.44
CA GLY A 254 -6.71 -12.60 -17.60
C GLY A 254 -6.52 -11.08 -17.57
N GLU A 255 -7.15 -10.38 -16.63
CA GLU A 255 -7.07 -8.93 -16.52
C GLU A 255 -5.84 -8.49 -15.71
N SER A 256 -5.53 -7.20 -15.81
CA SER A 256 -4.52 -6.58 -14.96
C SER A 256 -4.94 -6.63 -13.48
N TYR A 257 -3.98 -6.35 -12.59
CA TYR A 257 -4.27 -6.21 -11.16
C TYR A 257 -5.43 -5.23 -10.90
N GLU A 258 -5.45 -4.07 -11.57
CA GLU A 258 -6.54 -3.10 -11.54
C GLU A 258 -7.89 -3.73 -11.87
N GLY A 259 -7.96 -4.54 -12.93
CA GLY A 259 -9.21 -5.18 -13.37
C GLY A 259 -9.73 -6.17 -12.33
N LYS A 260 -8.84 -6.95 -11.71
CA LYS A 260 -9.17 -7.86 -10.61
C LYS A 260 -9.65 -7.10 -9.36
N VAL A 261 -8.98 -6.00 -9.01
CA VAL A 261 -9.39 -5.11 -7.90
C VAL A 261 -10.78 -4.52 -8.18
N ALA A 262 -11.04 -4.07 -9.40
CA ALA A 262 -12.33 -3.50 -9.79
C ALA A 262 -13.48 -4.51 -9.65
N VAL A 263 -13.28 -5.77 -10.07
CA VAL A 263 -14.27 -6.84 -9.85
C VAL A 263 -14.48 -7.13 -8.37
N GLY A 264 -13.41 -7.17 -7.58
CA GLY A 264 -13.51 -7.29 -6.13
C GLY A 264 -14.37 -6.17 -5.52
N TRP A 265 -14.15 -4.93 -5.94
CA TRP A 265 -14.94 -3.80 -5.47
C TRP A 265 -16.40 -3.86 -5.87
N VAL A 266 -16.73 -4.36 -7.07
CA VAL A 266 -18.14 -4.61 -7.44
C VAL A 266 -18.80 -5.57 -6.45
N ILE A 267 -18.14 -6.68 -6.08
CA ILE A 267 -18.67 -7.64 -5.10
C ILE A 267 -18.92 -6.94 -3.75
N ARG A 268 -17.94 -6.16 -3.27
CA ARG A 268 -18.04 -5.43 -2.01
C ARG A 268 -19.14 -4.37 -2.04
N ASN A 269 -19.24 -3.59 -3.13
CA ASN A 269 -20.24 -2.54 -3.33
C ASN A 269 -21.66 -3.13 -3.36
N ARG A 270 -21.85 -4.31 -3.95
CA ARG A 270 -23.12 -5.05 -3.89
C ARG A 270 -23.46 -5.43 -2.46
N ALA A 271 -22.50 -5.99 -1.71
CA ALA A 271 -22.72 -6.38 -0.32
C ALA A 271 -23.05 -5.18 0.59
N SER A 272 -22.34 -4.06 0.43
CA SER A 272 -22.59 -2.84 1.20
C SER A 272 -23.94 -2.18 0.90
N LYS A 273 -24.53 -2.46 -0.27
CA LYS A 273 -25.84 -1.93 -0.67
C LYS A 273 -27.00 -2.84 -0.26
N SER A 274 -26.74 -3.98 0.40
CA SER A 274 -27.78 -4.87 0.90
C SER A 274 -28.84 -4.13 1.74
N PRO A 275 -30.14 -4.46 1.59
CA PRO A 275 -30.72 -5.50 0.73
C PRO A 275 -31.11 -5.02 -0.68
N LYS A 276 -30.59 -3.86 -1.12
CA LYS A 276 -30.95 -3.28 -2.43
C LYS A 276 -30.56 -4.24 -3.56
N TYR A 277 -31.42 -4.33 -4.57
CA TYR A 277 -31.24 -5.25 -5.71
C TYR A 277 -31.21 -6.74 -5.32
N ASN A 278 -31.79 -7.10 -4.17
CA ASN A 278 -31.77 -8.46 -3.62
C ASN A 278 -30.35 -8.99 -3.36
N TRP A 279 -29.37 -8.10 -3.17
CA TRP A 279 -28.03 -8.50 -2.75
C TRP A 279 -27.98 -8.74 -1.26
N SER A 280 -27.21 -9.74 -0.85
CA SER A 280 -26.93 -10.03 0.56
C SER A 280 -25.81 -9.14 1.08
N SER A 281 -25.81 -8.87 2.39
CA SER A 281 -24.68 -8.23 3.08
C SER A 281 -23.46 -9.16 3.21
N LYS A 282 -23.61 -10.46 2.93
CA LYS A 282 -22.52 -11.44 2.94
C LYS A 282 -21.86 -11.54 1.57
N ILE A 283 -20.54 -11.40 1.55
CA ILE A 283 -19.70 -11.45 0.34
C ILE A 283 -19.88 -12.79 -0.41
N SER A 284 -19.80 -13.92 0.28
CA SER A 284 -20.01 -15.24 -0.32
C SER A 284 -21.36 -15.37 -1.01
N GLN A 285 -22.43 -14.84 -0.40
CA GLN A 285 -23.78 -14.90 -0.95
C GLN A 285 -23.92 -14.01 -2.19
N VAL A 286 -23.29 -12.83 -2.22
CA VAL A 286 -23.23 -12.00 -3.44
C VAL A 286 -22.54 -12.75 -4.58
N CYS A 287 -21.42 -13.41 -4.30
CA CYS A 287 -20.66 -14.19 -5.27
C CYS A 287 -21.45 -15.39 -5.82
N LEU A 288 -22.12 -16.13 -4.92
CA LEU A 288 -22.85 -17.36 -5.25
C LEU A 288 -24.29 -17.12 -5.70
N GLN A 289 -24.77 -15.88 -5.65
CA GLN A 289 -26.13 -15.55 -6.08
C GLN A 289 -26.30 -15.90 -7.56
N LYS A 290 -27.37 -16.64 -7.85
CA LYS A 290 -27.64 -17.21 -9.16
C LYS A 290 -27.54 -16.14 -10.26
N PHE A 291 -26.74 -16.43 -11.29
CA PHE A 291 -26.50 -15.58 -12.46
C PHE A 291 -25.80 -14.23 -12.19
N GLN A 292 -25.32 -13.94 -10.98
CA GLN A 292 -24.57 -12.71 -10.71
C GLN A 292 -23.12 -12.77 -11.22
N PHE A 293 -22.53 -13.97 -11.24
CA PHE A 293 -21.19 -14.26 -11.73
C PHE A 293 -21.23 -15.59 -12.48
N SER A 294 -20.89 -15.58 -13.78
CA SER A 294 -21.19 -16.73 -14.63
C SER A 294 -20.34 -17.94 -14.28
N CYS A 295 -19.13 -17.72 -13.75
CA CYS A 295 -18.20 -18.77 -13.36
C CYS A 295 -18.77 -19.77 -12.33
N TRP A 296 -19.80 -19.41 -11.56
CA TRP A 296 -20.47 -20.30 -10.60
C TRP A 296 -21.64 -21.10 -11.19
N ASN A 297 -22.05 -20.82 -12.42
CA ASN A 297 -23.18 -21.51 -13.05
C ASN A 297 -22.84 -22.96 -13.41
N LYS A 298 -23.80 -23.89 -13.23
CA LYS A 298 -23.62 -25.35 -13.43
C LYS A 298 -23.02 -25.73 -14.80
N ASN A 299 -23.34 -24.98 -15.85
CA ASN A 299 -22.91 -25.25 -17.22
C ASN A 299 -21.71 -24.39 -17.68
N ASP A 300 -21.14 -23.57 -16.80
CA ASP A 300 -19.99 -22.74 -17.15
C ASP A 300 -18.70 -23.58 -17.08
N SER A 301 -17.90 -23.54 -18.15
CA SER A 301 -16.62 -24.26 -18.23
C SER A 301 -15.60 -23.84 -17.14
N ASN A 302 -15.79 -22.67 -16.53
CA ASN A 302 -14.96 -22.19 -15.44
C ASN A 302 -15.32 -22.82 -14.09
N LEU A 303 -16.51 -23.41 -13.92
CA LEU A 303 -16.96 -23.91 -12.61
C LEU A 303 -16.00 -24.94 -12.02
N GLY A 304 -15.56 -25.91 -12.83
CA GLY A 304 -14.57 -26.89 -12.41
C GLY A 304 -13.23 -26.23 -12.02
N LYS A 305 -12.79 -25.25 -12.82
CA LYS A 305 -11.52 -24.54 -12.62
C LYS A 305 -11.53 -23.70 -11.36
N ILE A 306 -12.58 -22.92 -11.11
CA ILE A 306 -12.69 -22.09 -9.91
C ILE A 306 -12.85 -22.93 -8.65
N LYS A 307 -13.34 -24.17 -8.73
CA LYS A 307 -13.41 -25.11 -7.59
C LYS A 307 -12.07 -25.79 -7.32
N SER A 308 -11.30 -26.09 -8.36
CA SER A 308 -10.02 -26.82 -8.23
C SER A 308 -8.81 -25.91 -8.04
N VAL A 309 -8.90 -24.62 -8.38
CA VAL A 309 -7.77 -23.70 -8.27
C VAL A 309 -7.30 -23.57 -6.82
N THR A 310 -5.99 -23.53 -6.62
CA THR A 310 -5.35 -23.37 -5.30
C THR A 310 -4.27 -22.29 -5.38
N THR A 311 -3.66 -21.95 -4.24
CA THR A 311 -2.57 -20.96 -4.16
C THR A 311 -1.29 -21.37 -4.88
N SER A 312 -1.22 -22.57 -5.46
CA SER A 312 -0.17 -22.93 -6.42
C SER A 312 -0.26 -22.14 -7.72
N ASP A 313 -1.46 -21.68 -8.08
CA ASP A 313 -1.67 -20.75 -9.20
C ASP A 313 -1.33 -19.32 -8.72
N PRO A 314 -0.32 -18.64 -9.32
CA PRO A 314 0.12 -17.32 -8.88
C PRO A 314 -0.93 -16.23 -9.08
N THR A 315 -1.83 -16.40 -10.06
CA THR A 315 -2.95 -15.48 -10.33
C THR A 315 -4.04 -15.67 -9.29
N PHE A 316 -4.34 -16.91 -8.88
CA PHE A 316 -5.29 -17.15 -7.79
C PHE A 316 -4.75 -16.63 -6.46
N LYS A 317 -3.45 -16.82 -6.20
CA LYS A 317 -2.79 -16.21 -5.04
C LYS A 317 -2.96 -14.67 -5.06
N GLU A 318 -2.79 -14.02 -6.22
CA GLU A 318 -3.06 -12.59 -6.38
C GLU A 318 -4.54 -12.23 -6.13
N CYS A 319 -5.50 -12.99 -6.66
CA CYS A 319 -6.93 -12.77 -6.41
C CYS A 319 -7.31 -12.92 -4.94
N LEU A 320 -6.67 -13.83 -4.21
CA LEU A 320 -6.87 -14.02 -2.78
C LEU A 320 -6.40 -12.81 -1.98
N GLU A 321 -5.23 -12.27 -2.31
CA GLU A 321 -4.74 -11.05 -1.66
C GLU A 321 -5.61 -9.84 -2.01
N ILE A 322 -6.07 -9.72 -3.26
CA ILE A 322 -7.02 -8.68 -3.65
C ILE A 322 -8.32 -8.81 -2.85
N ALA A 323 -8.88 -10.01 -2.69
CA ALA A 323 -10.12 -10.22 -1.94
C ALA A 323 -9.99 -9.77 -0.48
N LYS A 324 -8.91 -10.19 0.21
CA LYS A 324 -8.60 -9.76 1.58
C LYS A 324 -8.54 -8.24 1.67
N LYS A 325 -7.71 -7.62 0.81
CA LYS A 325 -7.48 -6.18 0.86
C LYS A 325 -8.75 -5.40 0.51
N VAL A 326 -9.52 -5.80 -0.50
CA VAL A 326 -10.76 -5.10 -0.86
C VAL A 326 -11.76 -5.15 0.31
N VAL A 327 -11.96 -6.30 0.93
CA VAL A 327 -12.89 -6.46 2.07
C VAL A 327 -12.45 -5.65 3.28
N ALA A 328 -11.15 -5.62 3.57
CA ALA A 328 -10.56 -4.79 4.62
C ALA A 328 -10.61 -3.28 4.31
N GLY A 329 -10.93 -2.88 3.07
CA GLY A 329 -10.84 -1.50 2.62
C GLY A 329 -9.43 -1.02 2.33
N GLU A 330 -8.50 -1.95 2.14
CA GLU A 330 -7.08 -1.75 1.90
C GLU A 330 -6.70 -1.47 0.43
N LEU A 331 -7.65 -1.44 -0.50
CA LEU A 331 -7.40 -1.06 -1.89
C LEU A 331 -8.47 -0.09 -2.30
N ALA A 332 -8.15 1.02 -2.95
CA ALA A 332 -9.20 1.94 -3.39
C ALA A 332 -10.11 1.35 -4.46
N ASP A 333 -11.33 1.88 -4.48
CA ASP A 333 -12.33 1.52 -5.48
C ASP A 333 -12.02 2.16 -6.84
N VAL A 334 -11.14 1.50 -7.59
CA VAL A 334 -10.81 1.87 -8.98
C VAL A 334 -12.01 1.75 -9.93
N SER A 335 -13.04 0.99 -9.55
CA SER A 335 -14.27 0.88 -10.35
C SER A 335 -15.15 2.13 -10.26
N LYS A 336 -14.81 3.07 -9.36
CA LYS A 336 -15.59 4.26 -9.03
C LYS A 336 -17.00 3.87 -8.58
N GLY A 337 -17.13 3.11 -7.50
CA GLY A 337 -18.41 2.76 -6.87
C GLY A 337 -19.30 1.90 -7.77
N ALA A 338 -18.71 1.17 -8.72
CA ALA A 338 -19.50 0.37 -9.64
C ALA A 338 -20.12 -0.83 -8.91
N ASP A 339 -21.32 -1.19 -9.36
CA ASP A 339 -22.09 -2.33 -8.88
C ASP A 339 -22.46 -3.29 -10.04
N HIS A 340 -22.24 -2.86 -11.27
CA HIS A 340 -22.41 -3.64 -12.49
C HIS A 340 -21.19 -3.51 -13.38
N TYR A 341 -20.89 -4.57 -14.14
CA TYR A 341 -19.91 -4.51 -15.21
C TYR A 341 -20.21 -5.58 -16.26
N TYR A 342 -19.68 -5.39 -17.45
CA TYR A 342 -19.65 -6.43 -18.47
C TYR A 342 -18.39 -6.30 -19.33
N ALA A 343 -17.95 -7.41 -19.92
CA ALA A 343 -16.83 -7.40 -20.85
C ALA A 343 -17.25 -6.85 -22.21
N ASN A 344 -16.47 -5.95 -22.79
CA ASN A 344 -16.81 -5.24 -24.02
C ASN A 344 -16.91 -6.15 -25.27
N TYR A 345 -16.47 -7.41 -25.17
CA TYR A 345 -16.59 -8.42 -26.22
C TYR A 345 -17.86 -9.27 -26.12
N ILE A 346 -18.66 -9.15 -25.04
CA ILE A 346 -19.95 -9.84 -24.94
C ILE A 346 -21.10 -8.94 -25.40
N ARG A 347 -22.25 -9.56 -25.73
CA ARG A 347 -23.48 -8.83 -26.05
C ARG A 347 -23.83 -7.91 -24.89
N ARG A 348 -24.07 -6.63 -25.21
CA ARG A 348 -24.47 -5.61 -24.23
C ARG A 348 -25.71 -6.08 -23.44
N PRO A 349 -25.61 -6.16 -22.09
CA PRO A 349 -26.76 -6.52 -21.26
C PRO A 349 -27.85 -5.44 -21.29
N TYR A 350 -29.12 -5.83 -21.11
CA TYR A 350 -30.26 -4.91 -21.15
C TYR A 350 -30.13 -3.74 -20.14
N TRP A 351 -29.56 -4.00 -18.96
CA TRP A 351 -29.35 -3.00 -17.92
C TRP A 351 -28.34 -1.92 -18.31
N ALA A 352 -27.49 -2.17 -19.31
CA ALA A 352 -26.47 -1.23 -19.77
C ALA A 352 -26.98 -0.27 -20.86
N PHE A 353 -28.20 -0.48 -21.39
CA PHE A 353 -28.76 0.39 -22.42
C PHE A 353 -29.11 1.75 -21.83
N GLY A 354 -28.68 2.83 -22.49
CA GLY A 354 -28.87 4.21 -22.03
C GLY A 354 -28.02 4.62 -20.83
N GLN A 355 -27.15 3.73 -20.33
CA GLN A 355 -26.27 4.00 -19.20
C GLN A 355 -24.85 4.34 -19.67
N THR A 356 -24.18 5.25 -18.96
CA THR A 356 -22.78 5.60 -19.21
C THR A 356 -21.87 4.89 -18.21
N PRO A 357 -20.81 4.19 -18.66
CA PRO A 357 -19.87 3.56 -17.73
C PRO A 357 -19.11 4.62 -16.92
N VAL A 358 -18.92 4.37 -15.63
CA VAL A 358 -18.12 5.21 -14.73
C VAL A 358 -16.62 4.96 -14.87
N ALA A 359 -16.24 3.77 -15.32
CA ALA A 359 -14.86 3.38 -15.61
C ALA A 359 -14.78 2.32 -16.71
N LYS A 360 -13.66 2.32 -17.45
CA LYS A 360 -13.23 1.24 -18.33
C LYS A 360 -11.87 0.77 -17.87
N ILE A 361 -11.77 -0.50 -17.46
CA ILE A 361 -10.52 -1.09 -16.96
C ILE A 361 -10.34 -2.41 -17.68
N GLY A 362 -9.27 -2.50 -18.48
CA GLY A 362 -9.06 -3.62 -19.39
C GLY A 362 -10.23 -3.77 -20.37
N VAL A 363 -10.79 -4.98 -20.43
CA VAL A 363 -11.94 -5.28 -21.30
C VAL A 363 -13.28 -4.98 -20.62
N HIS A 364 -13.30 -4.68 -19.32
CA HIS A 364 -14.52 -4.45 -18.56
C HIS A 364 -14.97 -2.99 -18.59
N LEU A 365 -16.28 -2.80 -18.79
CA LEU A 365 -16.99 -1.54 -18.64
C LEU A 365 -17.79 -1.59 -17.33
N PHE A 366 -17.50 -0.66 -16.41
CA PHE A 366 -18.07 -0.60 -15.06
C PHE A 366 -19.15 0.47 -14.96
N PHE A 367 -20.24 0.17 -14.28
CA PHE A 367 -21.42 1.02 -14.14
C PHE A 367 -21.85 1.10 -12.67
N ARG A 368 -22.36 2.26 -12.29
CA ARG A 368 -22.99 2.50 -10.99
C ARG A 368 -24.47 2.77 -11.24
N LEU A 369 -25.31 1.77 -11.03
CA LEU A 369 -26.73 1.82 -11.37
C LEU A 369 -27.65 1.87 -10.14
N VAL A 370 -27.10 1.54 -8.98
CA VAL A 370 -27.83 1.40 -7.73
C VAL A 370 -27.44 2.48 -6.74
#